data_AF-A0A0L0VN81-F1
#
_entry.id   AF-A0A0L0VN81-F1
#
_cell.length_a   1.000
_cell.length_b   1.000
_cell.length_c   1.000
_cell.angle_alpha   90.00
_cell.angle_beta   90.00
_cell.angle_gamma   90.00
#
_symmetry.space_group_name_H-M   'P 1'
#
loop_
_entity.id
_entity.type
_entity.pdbx_description
1 polymer ?
#
loop_
_entity_poly.entity_id
_entity_poly.type
_entity_poly.pdbx_seq_one_letter_code
_entity_poly.pdbx_strand_id
1 'polypeptide(L)'
;MSTETRETKILLTPTNYVIWILPMQSKLEQIGVLSMLEDNVPVKTDADKAAILELSAKAYHLVIVHLGPEVLAYVSSVYSSPTRFNGYALWHLLKSHYAGGDLASQTTALAKFNHLAFTSIAKFIPDVQSANQAINMSGCVFDDCIRVNQMLSKLPSEFQSFHDIISMSSDNHTFEAVLKKLENYVAMNNLDHKASSPATLCLVQTAMNTQSEKPNNSSGSVCEHCKTPGDHAVNCWKKFPEKAPKSHQAHMTISDNANQLASQESQGDFSWFRTADGVRHHVDEMRFEGVQYS
;
A
#
# COMPACT_ATOMS: atom_id res chain seq x y z
N MET A 1 -15.91 43.39 -31.07
CA MET A 1 -16.41 42.02 -30.95
C MET A 1 -16.03 41.51 -29.58
N SER A 2 -16.99 41.44 -28.66
CA SER A 2 -16.76 40.97 -27.30
C SER A 2 -16.72 39.44 -27.33
N THR A 3 -15.52 38.87 -27.22
CA THR A 3 -15.38 37.44 -26.94
C THR A 3 -15.85 37.20 -25.52
N GLU A 4 -17.12 36.80 -25.36
CA GLU A 4 -17.59 36.17 -24.13
C GLU A 4 -16.82 34.87 -23.94
N THR A 5 -15.67 34.97 -23.25
CA THR A 5 -15.04 33.83 -22.61
C THR A 5 -16.08 33.26 -21.67
N ARG A 6 -16.66 32.10 -22.00
CA ARG A 6 -17.55 31.37 -21.09
C ARG A 6 -16.77 31.14 -19.79
N GLU A 7 -17.01 31.96 -18.79
CA GLU A 7 -16.49 31.77 -17.44
C GLU A 7 -17.17 30.54 -16.87
N THR A 8 -16.51 29.38 -17.02
CA THR A 8 -16.98 28.13 -16.46
C THR A 8 -16.92 28.24 -14.94
N LYS A 9 -18.08 28.49 -14.32
CA LYS A 9 -18.23 28.41 -12.86
C LYS A 9 -18.05 26.95 -12.45
N ILE A 10 -17.06 26.69 -11.59
CA ILE A 10 -16.73 25.34 -11.14
C ILE A 10 -17.24 25.15 -9.73
N LEU A 11 -17.96 24.05 -9.51
CA LEU A 11 -18.25 23.55 -8.17
C LEU A 11 -16.97 22.96 -7.59
N LEU A 12 -16.42 23.53 -6.52
CA LEU A 12 -15.25 22.98 -5.86
C LEU A 12 -15.62 21.75 -5.04
N THR A 13 -14.88 20.67 -5.25
CA THR A 13 -14.89 19.44 -4.48
C THR A 13 -13.45 19.09 -4.11
N PRO A 14 -13.23 18.26 -3.06
CA PRO A 14 -11.89 17.79 -2.74
C PRO A 14 -11.18 17.09 -3.90
N THR A 15 -11.95 16.50 -4.82
CA THR A 15 -11.43 15.75 -5.97
C THR A 15 -11.06 16.61 -7.18
N ASN A 16 -11.60 17.84 -7.30
CA ASN A 16 -11.33 18.71 -8.45
C ASN A 16 -10.56 19.98 -8.08
N TYR A 17 -10.34 20.24 -6.79
CA TYR A 17 -9.62 21.41 -6.30
C TYR A 17 -8.21 21.52 -6.88
N VAL A 18 -7.47 20.40 -6.93
CA VAL A 18 -6.11 20.36 -7.51
C VAL A 18 -6.11 20.74 -9.00
N ILE A 19 -7.19 20.45 -9.71
CA ILE A 19 -7.34 20.82 -11.12
C ILE A 19 -7.75 22.29 -11.26
N TRP A 20 -8.55 22.81 -10.33
CA TRP A 20 -8.99 24.22 -10.30
C TRP A 20 -7.90 25.18 -9.83
N ILE A 21 -7.04 24.78 -8.89
CA ILE A 21 -6.07 25.68 -8.25
C ILE A 21 -5.02 26.18 -9.25
N LEU A 22 -4.56 25.31 -10.16
CA LEU A 22 -3.56 25.62 -11.20
C LEU A 22 -3.98 26.79 -12.12
N PRO A 23 -5.14 26.74 -12.83
CA PRO A 23 -5.57 27.86 -13.65
C PRO A 23 -5.90 29.09 -12.82
N MET A 24 -6.34 28.95 -11.56
CA MET A 24 -6.60 30.09 -10.69
C MET A 24 -5.30 30.79 -10.27
N GLN A 25 -4.28 30.04 -9.87
CA GLN A 25 -2.94 30.56 -9.56
C GLN A 25 -2.38 31.33 -10.76
N SER A 26 -2.50 30.79 -11.98
CA SER A 26 -2.07 31.48 -13.20
C SER A 26 -2.77 32.83 -13.40
N LYS A 27 -4.09 32.90 -13.15
CA LYS A 27 -4.83 34.17 -13.25
C LYS A 27 -4.45 35.16 -12.14
N LEU A 28 -4.18 34.67 -10.93
CA LEU A 28 -3.71 35.49 -9.80
C LEU A 28 -2.28 36.02 -10.02
N GLU A 29 -1.42 35.23 -10.66
CA GLU A 29 -0.08 35.64 -11.06
C GLU A 29 -0.14 36.71 -12.15
N GLN A 30 -1.03 36.56 -13.13
CA GLN A 30 -1.24 37.56 -14.19
C GLN A 30 -1.62 38.94 -13.64
N ILE A 31 -2.33 39.00 -12.51
CA ILE A 31 -2.69 40.26 -11.83
C ILE A 31 -1.68 40.66 -10.74
N GLY A 32 -0.60 39.88 -10.56
CA GLY A 32 0.49 40.17 -9.63
C GLY A 32 0.14 40.02 -8.14
N VAL A 33 -0.89 39.23 -7.80
CA VAL A 33 -1.34 39.06 -6.40
C VAL A 33 -1.00 37.70 -5.80
N LEU A 34 -0.55 36.72 -6.59
CA LEU A 34 -0.33 35.35 -6.12
C LEU A 34 0.74 35.28 -5.01
N SER A 35 1.87 35.97 -5.20
CA SER A 35 2.95 36.03 -4.20
C SER A 35 2.48 36.58 -2.84
N MET A 36 1.56 37.54 -2.84
CA MET A 36 0.94 38.08 -1.61
C MET A 36 0.03 37.05 -0.91
N LEU A 37 -0.56 36.12 -1.67
CA LEU A 37 -1.45 35.09 -1.15
C LEU A 37 -0.69 33.84 -0.66
N GLU A 38 0.51 33.59 -1.17
CA GLU A 38 1.34 32.44 -0.81
C GLU A 38 2.39 32.77 0.25
N ASP A 39 2.96 33.98 0.21
CA ASP A 39 3.93 34.45 1.19
C ASP A 39 3.26 35.33 2.26
N ASN A 40 3.65 35.15 3.52
CA ASN A 40 3.36 36.12 4.58
C ASN A 40 4.20 37.38 4.34
N VAL A 41 3.82 38.22 3.37
CA VAL A 41 4.53 39.46 3.06
C VAL A 41 4.42 40.40 4.27
N PRO A 42 5.53 40.73 4.95
CA PRO A 42 5.48 41.63 6.09
C PRO A 42 5.20 43.06 5.60
N VAL A 43 4.12 43.64 6.10
CA VAL A 43 3.70 45.01 5.77
C VAL A 43 4.61 46.02 6.46
N LYS A 44 5.26 46.92 5.69
CA LYS A 44 6.27 47.85 6.23
C LYS A 44 5.76 49.28 6.41
N THR A 45 4.80 49.75 5.60
CA THR A 45 4.24 51.12 5.68
C THR A 45 2.72 51.18 5.54
N ASP A 46 2.10 52.30 5.91
CA ASP A 46 0.64 52.50 5.76
C ASP A 46 0.20 52.63 4.29
N ALA A 47 1.07 53.10 3.40
CA ALA A 47 0.84 53.07 1.96
C ALA A 47 0.82 51.62 1.42
N ASP A 48 1.71 50.77 1.95
CA ASP A 48 1.73 49.34 1.63
C ASP A 48 0.43 48.66 2.09
N LYS A 49 -0.13 49.04 3.26
CA LYS A 49 -1.42 48.51 3.74
C LYS A 49 -2.57 48.80 2.76
N ALA A 50 -2.65 50.02 2.24
CA ALA A 50 -3.70 50.41 1.29
C ALA A 50 -3.58 49.65 -0.04
N ALA A 51 -2.37 49.52 -0.57
CA ALA A 51 -2.09 48.75 -1.78
C ALA A 51 -2.42 47.26 -1.59
N ILE A 52 -2.07 46.68 -0.44
CA ILE A 52 -2.38 45.28 -0.09
C ILE A 52 -3.89 45.05 0.01
N LEU A 53 -4.64 46.00 0.59
CA LEU A 53 -6.11 45.91 0.64
C LEU A 53 -6.74 45.94 -0.76
N GLU A 54 -6.23 46.77 -1.66
CA GLU A 54 -6.70 46.84 -3.05
C GLU A 54 -6.40 45.53 -3.82
N LEU A 55 -5.18 44.99 -3.68
CA LEU A 55 -4.79 43.72 -4.29
C LEU A 55 -5.58 42.54 -3.72
N SER A 56 -5.82 42.53 -2.40
CA SER A 56 -6.67 41.54 -1.73
C SER A 56 -8.12 41.59 -2.23
N ALA A 57 -8.66 42.79 -2.45
CA ALA A 57 -9.98 42.94 -3.05
C ALA A 57 -10.02 42.44 -4.50
N LYS A 58 -8.99 42.71 -5.33
CA LYS A 58 -8.91 42.17 -6.70
C LYS A 58 -8.87 40.65 -6.72
N ALA A 59 -8.07 40.04 -5.85
CA ALA A 59 -8.03 38.59 -5.68
C ALA A 59 -9.39 38.01 -5.28
N TYR A 60 -10.07 38.66 -4.32
CA TYR A 60 -11.41 38.25 -3.89
C TYR A 60 -12.41 38.21 -5.06
N HIS A 61 -12.49 39.29 -5.83
CA HIS A 61 -13.43 39.38 -6.96
C HIS A 61 -13.12 38.33 -8.03
N LEU A 62 -11.83 38.16 -8.38
CA LEU A 62 -11.42 37.17 -9.36
C LEU A 62 -11.81 35.75 -8.94
N VAL A 63 -11.55 35.38 -7.69
CA VAL A 63 -11.88 34.03 -7.18
C VAL A 63 -13.39 33.83 -7.17
N ILE A 64 -14.17 34.75 -6.60
CA ILE A 64 -15.64 34.64 -6.48
C ILE A 64 -16.34 34.42 -7.82
N VAL A 65 -15.90 35.10 -8.88
CA VAL A 65 -16.50 34.97 -10.23
C VAL A 65 -16.40 33.55 -10.78
N HIS A 66 -15.36 32.80 -10.37
CA HIS A 66 -15.09 31.45 -10.86
C HIS A 66 -15.69 30.33 -9.99
N LEU A 67 -16.39 30.68 -8.90
CA LEU A 67 -17.01 29.71 -8.00
C LEU A 67 -18.46 29.39 -8.39
N GLY A 68 -18.82 28.12 -8.23
CA GLY A 68 -20.20 27.66 -8.32
C GLY A 68 -21.08 28.10 -7.13
N PRO A 69 -22.41 28.11 -7.30
CA PRO A 69 -23.37 28.64 -6.32
C PRO A 69 -23.31 27.96 -4.95
N GLU A 70 -23.01 26.66 -4.88
CA GLU A 70 -22.91 25.91 -3.62
C GLU A 70 -21.68 26.33 -2.80
N VAL A 71 -20.54 26.55 -3.47
CA VAL A 71 -19.33 27.09 -2.83
C VAL A 71 -19.58 28.52 -2.35
N LEU A 72 -20.32 29.33 -3.13
CA LEU A 72 -20.68 30.69 -2.73
C LEU A 72 -21.59 30.70 -1.50
N ALA A 73 -22.51 29.76 -1.37
CA ALA A 73 -23.34 29.60 -0.18
C ALA A 73 -22.49 29.25 1.06
N TYR A 74 -21.51 28.35 0.91
CA TYR A 74 -20.54 28.04 1.96
C TYR A 74 -19.67 29.24 2.34
N VAL A 75 -19.09 29.93 1.34
CA VAL A 75 -18.28 31.14 1.60
C VAL A 75 -19.12 32.18 2.32
N SER A 76 -20.38 32.36 1.94
CA SER A 76 -21.31 33.32 2.57
C SER A 76 -21.68 32.95 4.01
N SER A 77 -21.71 31.67 4.38
CA SER A 77 -21.99 31.24 5.75
C SER A 77 -20.78 31.41 6.68
N VAL A 78 -19.56 31.27 6.13
CA VAL A 78 -18.30 31.41 6.90
C VAL A 78 -17.82 32.86 6.95
N TYR A 79 -18.08 33.67 5.92
CA TYR A 79 -17.69 35.08 5.90
C TYR A 79 -18.61 35.95 6.74
N SER A 80 -18.12 36.41 7.89
CA SER A 80 -18.72 37.51 8.64
C SER A 80 -18.33 38.87 8.04
N SER A 81 -19.18 39.89 8.21
CA SER A 81 -19.06 41.22 7.58
C SER A 81 -17.68 41.92 7.62
N PRO A 82 -16.82 41.81 8.67
CA PRO A 82 -15.52 42.50 8.69
C PRO A 82 -14.45 41.88 7.79
N THR A 83 -14.63 40.67 7.26
CA THR A 83 -13.67 40.03 6.34
C THR A 83 -14.10 40.07 4.88
N ARG A 84 -15.29 40.59 4.55
CA ARG A 84 -15.76 40.73 3.16
C ARG A 84 -14.73 41.49 2.33
N PHE A 85 -14.49 41.02 1.10
CA PHE A 85 -13.46 41.51 0.17
C PHE A 85 -12.01 41.20 0.53
N ASN A 86 -11.76 40.37 1.55
CA ASN A 86 -10.41 39.86 1.83
C ASN A 86 -10.13 38.61 0.97
N GLY A 87 -9.32 38.77 -0.09
CA GLY A 87 -8.93 37.67 -0.98
C GLY A 87 -7.95 36.68 -0.34
N TYR A 88 -7.10 37.15 0.58
CA TYR A 88 -6.19 36.29 1.36
C TYR A 88 -6.96 35.29 2.22
N ALA A 89 -7.92 35.78 3.02
CA ALA A 89 -8.75 34.92 3.85
C ALA A 89 -9.56 33.92 2.99
N LEU A 90 -10.02 34.33 1.80
CA LEU A 90 -10.80 33.48 0.91
C LEU A 90 -9.93 32.37 0.33
N TRP A 91 -8.73 32.72 -0.13
CA TRP A 91 -7.77 31.78 -0.68
C TRP A 91 -7.42 30.67 0.31
N HIS A 92 -7.07 31.05 1.55
CA HIS A 92 -6.74 30.09 2.58
C HIS A 92 -7.95 29.28 3.05
N LEU A 93 -9.15 29.86 3.09
CA LEU A 93 -10.38 29.14 3.42
C LEU A 93 -10.66 28.03 2.40
N LEU A 94 -10.60 28.36 1.09
CA LEU A 94 -10.83 27.39 0.03
C LEU A 94 -9.75 26.30 0.03
N LYS A 95 -8.48 26.69 0.21
CA LYS A 95 -7.36 25.74 0.33
C LYS A 95 -7.55 24.81 1.53
N SER A 96 -7.91 25.33 2.69
CA SER A 96 -8.12 24.51 3.89
C SER A 96 -9.30 23.54 3.75
N HIS A 97 -10.37 23.93 3.04
CA HIS A 97 -11.58 23.12 2.93
C HIS A 97 -11.54 22.11 1.79
N TYR A 98 -10.83 22.42 0.70
CA TYR A 98 -10.89 21.63 -0.54
C TYR A 98 -9.54 21.02 -0.97
N ALA A 99 -8.40 21.41 -0.40
CA ALA A 99 -7.11 20.82 -0.78
C ALA A 99 -6.90 19.37 -0.29
N GLY A 100 -7.93 18.74 0.30
CA GLY A 100 -7.92 17.31 0.63
C GLY A 100 -6.93 16.90 1.71
N GLY A 101 -6.37 17.85 2.46
CA GLY A 101 -5.35 17.57 3.49
C GLY A 101 -5.91 17.14 4.85
N ASP A 102 -7.22 17.04 5.01
CA ASP A 102 -7.83 16.57 6.25
C ASP A 102 -7.64 15.06 6.43
N LEU A 103 -7.64 14.61 7.68
CA LEU A 103 -7.39 13.20 8.02
C LEU A 103 -8.40 12.26 7.35
N ALA A 104 -9.64 12.69 7.10
CA ALA A 104 -10.65 11.82 6.49
C ALA A 104 -10.37 11.61 4.99
N SER A 105 -9.97 12.66 4.27
CA SER A 105 -9.53 12.59 2.87
C SER A 105 -8.30 11.68 2.72
N GLN A 106 -7.29 11.85 3.58
CA GLN A 106 -6.10 11.00 3.61
C GLN A 106 -6.44 9.52 3.90
N THR A 107 -7.27 9.28 4.92
CA THR A 107 -7.71 7.92 5.30
C THR A 107 -8.49 7.25 4.16
N THR A 108 -9.37 8.00 3.48
CA THR A 108 -10.16 7.50 2.35
C THR A 108 -9.28 7.14 1.16
N ALA A 109 -8.30 7.97 0.84
CA ALA A 109 -7.35 7.71 -0.24
C ALA A 109 -6.49 6.46 0.05
N LEU A 110 -6.00 6.32 1.29
CA LEU A 110 -5.25 5.15 1.71
C LEU A 110 -6.12 3.88 1.72
N ALA A 111 -7.37 3.96 2.18
CA ALA A 111 -8.31 2.84 2.14
C ALA A 111 -8.58 2.39 0.71
N LYS A 112 -8.75 3.33 -0.23
CA LYS A 112 -8.91 3.03 -1.66
C LYS A 112 -7.72 2.24 -2.20
N PHE A 113 -6.49 2.60 -1.83
CA PHE A 113 -5.29 1.88 -2.22
C PHE A 113 -5.19 0.49 -1.54
N ASN A 114 -5.47 0.42 -0.24
CA ASN A 114 -5.35 -0.84 0.52
C ASN A 114 -6.36 -1.90 0.06
N HIS A 115 -7.56 -1.50 -0.33
CA HIS A 115 -8.60 -2.40 -0.84
C HIS A 115 -8.44 -2.78 -2.32
N LEU A 116 -7.37 -2.33 -2.99
CA LEU A 116 -7.05 -2.82 -4.33
C LEU A 116 -6.85 -4.33 -4.30
N ALA A 117 -7.62 -5.03 -5.13
CA ALA A 117 -7.48 -6.46 -5.34
C ALA A 117 -7.03 -6.72 -6.77
N PHE A 118 -6.03 -7.58 -6.94
CA PHE A 118 -5.60 -8.00 -8.26
C PHE A 118 -6.67 -8.88 -8.93
N THR A 119 -6.95 -8.59 -10.20
CA THR A 119 -7.91 -9.35 -11.01
C THR A 119 -7.38 -9.65 -12.39
N SER A 120 -6.73 -8.68 -13.03
CA SER A 120 -6.00 -8.81 -14.30
C SER A 120 -5.13 -7.57 -14.43
N ILE A 121 -4.05 -7.65 -15.20
CA ILE A 121 -3.15 -6.51 -15.40
C ILE A 121 -3.86 -5.32 -16.05
N ALA A 122 -4.68 -5.58 -17.07
CA ALA A 122 -5.48 -4.57 -17.77
C ALA A 122 -6.40 -3.74 -16.86
N LYS A 123 -6.86 -4.33 -15.74
CA LYS A 123 -7.66 -3.61 -14.73
C LYS A 123 -6.80 -3.07 -13.59
N PHE A 124 -5.80 -3.83 -13.17
CA PHE A 124 -4.93 -3.51 -12.05
C PHE A 124 -4.13 -2.23 -12.29
N ILE A 125 -3.49 -2.07 -13.46
CA ILE A 125 -2.67 -0.88 -13.75
C ILE A 125 -3.49 0.41 -13.64
N PRO A 126 -4.66 0.56 -14.31
CA PRO A 126 -5.51 1.74 -14.16
C PRO A 126 -6.01 1.95 -12.72
N ASP A 127 -6.38 0.87 -12.02
CA ASP A 127 -6.90 0.96 -10.65
C ASP A 127 -5.83 1.48 -9.68
N VAL A 128 -4.58 1.00 -9.80
CA VAL A 128 -3.46 1.45 -8.95
C VAL A 128 -3.07 2.88 -9.30
N GLN A 129 -3.03 3.26 -10.59
CA GLN A 129 -2.80 4.65 -10.99
C GLN A 129 -3.86 5.59 -10.41
N SER A 130 -5.14 5.20 -10.47
CA SER A 130 -6.25 5.97 -9.90
C SER A 130 -6.16 6.08 -8.37
N ALA A 131 -5.70 5.03 -7.69
CA ALA A 131 -5.50 5.06 -6.24
C ALA A 131 -4.30 5.94 -5.85
N ASN A 132 -3.19 5.86 -6.60
CA ASN A 132 -2.02 6.71 -6.39
C ASN A 132 -2.35 8.19 -6.64
N GLN A 133 -3.16 8.48 -7.66
CA GLN A 133 -3.67 9.83 -7.90
C GLN A 133 -4.53 10.32 -6.73
N ALA A 134 -5.38 9.46 -6.16
CA ALA A 134 -6.20 9.83 -4.99
C ALA A 134 -5.34 10.18 -3.76
N ILE A 135 -4.24 9.44 -3.53
CA ILE A 135 -3.26 9.74 -2.47
C ILE A 135 -2.60 11.11 -2.72
N ASN A 136 -2.19 11.40 -3.96
CA ASN A 136 -1.62 12.71 -4.29
C ASN A 136 -2.62 13.85 -4.07
N MET A 137 -3.89 13.63 -4.43
CA MET A 137 -4.94 14.63 -4.25
C MET A 137 -5.35 14.82 -2.78
N SER A 138 -5.12 13.83 -1.92
CA SER A 138 -5.35 13.99 -0.47
C SER A 138 -4.19 14.67 0.27
N GLY A 139 -3.18 15.19 -0.46
CA GLY A 139 -1.99 15.78 0.15
C GLY A 139 -1.07 14.78 0.86
N CYS A 140 -1.32 13.47 0.74
CA CYS A 140 -0.41 12.44 1.23
C CYS A 140 0.78 12.32 0.28
N VAL A 141 1.99 12.53 0.80
CA VAL A 141 3.22 12.33 0.04
C VAL A 141 3.84 11.01 0.50
N PHE A 142 3.85 10.03 -0.40
CA PHE A 142 4.59 8.79 -0.21
C PHE A 142 5.81 8.79 -1.11
N ASP A 143 6.92 8.32 -0.57
CA ASP A 143 8.11 8.05 -1.36
C ASP A 143 7.80 7.01 -2.45
N ASP A 144 8.40 7.16 -3.62
CA ASP A 144 8.12 6.27 -4.76
C ASP A 144 8.51 4.82 -4.45
N CYS A 145 9.56 4.57 -3.66
CA CYS A 145 9.90 3.21 -3.22
C CYS A 145 8.80 2.60 -2.35
N ILE A 146 8.16 3.39 -1.48
CA ILE A 146 7.04 2.92 -0.66
C ILE A 146 5.85 2.56 -1.56
N ARG A 147 5.51 3.42 -2.52
CA ARG A 147 4.40 3.17 -3.47
C ARG A 147 4.64 1.93 -4.31
N VAL A 148 5.87 1.75 -4.79
CA VAL A 148 6.29 0.57 -5.55
C VAL A 148 6.14 -0.68 -4.69
N ASN A 149 6.69 -0.69 -3.48
CA ASN A 149 6.57 -1.85 -2.59
C ASN A 149 5.11 -2.17 -2.24
N GLN A 150 4.29 -1.15 -1.97
CA GLN A 150 2.88 -1.33 -1.70
C GLN A 150 2.14 -1.91 -2.91
N MET A 151 2.40 -1.42 -4.13
CA MET A 151 1.83 -1.98 -5.35
C MET A 151 2.28 -3.42 -5.58
N LEU A 152 3.59 -3.70 -5.45
CA LEU A 152 4.14 -5.04 -5.64
C LEU A 152 3.50 -6.05 -4.67
N SER A 153 3.21 -5.63 -3.44
CA SER A 153 2.51 -6.49 -2.45
C SER A 153 1.08 -6.89 -2.86
N LYS A 154 0.47 -6.18 -3.81
CA LYS A 154 -0.86 -6.50 -4.35
C LYS A 154 -0.82 -7.49 -5.51
N LEU A 155 0.36 -7.77 -6.07
CA LEU A 155 0.50 -8.71 -7.17
C LEU A 155 0.46 -10.16 -6.67
N PRO A 156 -0.12 -11.11 -7.43
CA PRO A 156 -0.08 -12.52 -7.10
C PRO A 156 1.34 -13.11 -7.16
N SER A 157 1.52 -14.30 -6.60
CA SER A 157 2.81 -15.00 -6.55
C SER A 157 3.42 -15.29 -7.93
N GLU A 158 2.61 -15.33 -9.00
CA GLU A 158 3.11 -15.49 -10.37
C GLU A 158 4.02 -14.33 -10.82
N PHE A 159 3.95 -13.17 -10.14
CA PHE A 159 4.79 -12.00 -10.37
C PHE A 159 6.04 -11.95 -9.45
N GLN A 160 6.34 -13.00 -8.70
CA GLN A 160 7.47 -12.97 -7.75
C GLN A 160 8.81 -12.66 -8.44
N SER A 161 9.05 -13.21 -9.63
CA SER A 161 10.28 -12.90 -10.38
C SER A 161 10.35 -11.43 -10.81
N PHE A 162 9.22 -10.78 -11.10
CA PHE A 162 9.18 -9.34 -11.32
C PHE A 162 9.51 -8.55 -10.05
N HIS A 163 8.96 -8.98 -8.90
CA HIS A 163 9.32 -8.40 -7.59
C HIS A 163 10.83 -8.46 -7.35
N ASP A 164 11.47 -9.59 -7.63
CA ASP A 164 12.90 -9.78 -7.43
C ASP A 164 13.72 -8.89 -8.39
N ILE A 165 13.30 -8.78 -9.66
CA ILE A 165 13.95 -7.89 -10.65
C ILE A 165 13.94 -6.42 -10.17
N ILE A 166 12.80 -5.94 -9.67
CA ILE A 166 12.67 -4.57 -9.15
C ILE A 166 13.43 -4.39 -7.83
N SER A 167 13.51 -5.43 -7.00
CA SER A 167 14.26 -5.35 -5.74
C SER A 167 15.78 -5.36 -5.95
N MET A 168 16.25 -6.03 -7.02
CA MET A 168 17.66 -6.13 -7.36
C MET A 168 18.15 -4.94 -8.20
N SER A 169 17.27 -4.18 -8.84
CA SER A 169 17.66 -2.96 -9.53
C SER A 169 18.11 -1.91 -8.52
N SER A 170 19.36 -1.47 -8.63
CA SER A 170 19.99 -0.45 -7.77
C SER A 170 19.44 0.97 -7.97
N ASP A 171 18.54 1.17 -8.92
CA ASP A 171 18.04 2.48 -9.27
C ASP A 171 16.77 2.79 -8.48
N ASN A 172 16.67 4.02 -7.95
CA ASN A 172 15.41 4.54 -7.44
C ASN A 172 14.43 4.67 -8.62
N HIS A 173 13.54 3.70 -8.76
CA HIS A 173 12.54 3.71 -9.81
C HIS A 173 11.35 4.58 -9.42
N THR A 174 10.97 5.48 -10.31
CA THR A 174 9.70 6.18 -10.16
C THR A 174 8.55 5.18 -10.27
N PHE A 175 7.46 5.47 -9.57
CA PHE A 175 6.27 4.61 -9.58
C PHE A 175 5.78 4.30 -11.00
N GLU A 176 5.74 5.31 -11.88
CA GLU A 176 5.34 5.18 -13.28
C GLU A 176 6.33 4.34 -14.12
N ALA A 177 7.63 4.40 -13.82
CA ALA A 177 8.61 3.57 -14.52
C ALA A 177 8.42 2.09 -14.19
N VAL A 178 8.12 1.75 -12.93
CA VAL A 178 7.83 0.36 -12.54
C VAL A 178 6.53 -0.14 -13.15
N LEU A 179 5.48 0.68 -13.22
CA LEU A 179 4.24 0.31 -13.89
C LEU A 179 4.46 -0.04 -15.37
N LYS A 180 5.25 0.77 -16.10
CA LYS A 180 5.60 0.46 -17.49
C LYS A 180 6.43 -0.82 -17.61
N LYS A 181 7.35 -1.07 -16.68
CA LYS A 181 8.10 -2.33 -16.64
C LYS A 181 7.19 -3.52 -16.38
N LEU A 182 6.19 -3.37 -15.51
CA LEU A 182 5.19 -4.42 -15.23
C LEU A 182 4.38 -4.74 -16.49
N GLU A 183 3.91 -3.72 -17.21
CA GLU A 183 3.18 -3.90 -18.46
C GLU A 183 4.01 -4.64 -19.52
N ASN A 184 5.28 -4.23 -19.69
CA ASN A 184 6.21 -4.92 -20.60
C ASN A 184 6.48 -6.36 -20.15
N TYR A 185 6.66 -6.59 -18.85
CA TYR A 185 6.91 -7.92 -18.29
C TYR A 185 5.74 -8.86 -18.56
N VAL A 186 4.51 -8.39 -18.43
CA VAL A 186 3.30 -9.17 -18.71
C VAL A 186 3.22 -9.55 -20.19
N ALA A 187 3.48 -8.59 -21.08
CA ALA A 187 3.48 -8.83 -22.52
C ALA A 187 4.57 -9.84 -22.94
N MET A 188 5.75 -9.80 -22.31
CA MET A 188 6.85 -10.72 -22.61
C MET A 188 6.62 -12.15 -22.09
N ASN A 189 5.93 -12.29 -20.95
CA ASN A 189 5.76 -13.58 -20.27
C ASN A 189 4.37 -14.20 -20.48
N ASN A 190 3.51 -13.60 -21.33
CA ASN A 190 2.15 -14.05 -21.60
C ASN A 190 1.30 -14.23 -20.32
N LEU A 191 1.41 -13.29 -19.38
CA LEU A 191 0.73 -13.32 -18.08
C LEU A 191 -0.63 -12.59 -18.09
N ASP A 192 -1.20 -12.36 -19.27
CA ASP A 192 -2.37 -11.50 -19.46
C ASP A 192 -3.71 -12.24 -19.22
N HIS A 193 -3.72 -13.15 -18.24
CA HIS A 193 -4.88 -13.95 -17.86
C HIS A 193 -5.59 -13.35 -16.63
N LYS A 194 -6.90 -13.59 -16.52
CA LYS A 194 -7.66 -13.26 -15.31
C LYS A 194 -7.14 -14.09 -14.13
N ALA A 195 -7.10 -13.47 -12.95
CA ALA A 195 -6.73 -14.09 -11.70
C ALA A 195 -7.51 -15.40 -11.52
N SER A 196 -6.77 -16.49 -11.28
CA SER A 196 -7.37 -17.74 -10.84
C SER A 196 -7.92 -17.56 -9.43
N SER A 197 -9.05 -18.21 -9.14
CA SER A 197 -9.82 -18.12 -7.89
C SER A 197 -8.95 -18.17 -6.62
N PRO A 198 -9.31 -17.53 -5.49
CA PRO A 198 -8.47 -17.40 -4.28
C PRO A 198 -8.22 -18.71 -3.50
N ALA A 199 -8.54 -19.87 -4.05
CA ALA A 199 -8.52 -21.15 -3.33
C ALA A 199 -7.12 -21.79 -3.21
N THR A 200 -6.03 -21.05 -3.41
CA THR A 200 -4.67 -21.59 -3.23
C THR A 200 -3.76 -20.57 -2.60
N LEU A 201 -4.06 -20.19 -1.35
CA LEU A 201 -3.04 -19.69 -0.44
C LEU A 201 -2.12 -20.87 -0.07
N CYS A 202 -1.10 -21.12 -0.88
CA CYS A 202 -0.02 -22.02 -0.49
C CYS A 202 0.93 -21.24 0.43
N LEU A 203 0.93 -21.64 1.70
CA LEU A 203 1.91 -21.23 2.70
C LEU A 203 3.32 -21.52 2.14
N VAL A 204 4.15 -20.49 1.98
CA VAL A 204 5.54 -20.65 1.52
C VAL A 204 6.34 -21.28 2.66
N GLN A 205 6.68 -22.56 2.53
CA GLN A 205 7.81 -23.15 3.25
C GLN A 205 9.02 -23.13 2.32
N THR A 206 10.04 -22.38 2.75
CA THR A 206 11.35 -22.28 2.11
C THR A 206 12.01 -23.66 2.00
N ALA A 207 12.20 -24.16 0.79
CA ALA A 207 13.12 -25.26 0.50
C ALA A 207 13.81 -25.00 -0.84
N MET A 208 15.15 -24.89 -0.80
CA MET A 208 15.98 -24.71 -1.98
C MET A 208 15.91 -25.93 -2.92
N ASN A 209 15.54 -25.64 -4.17
CA ASN A 209 15.96 -26.24 -5.45
C ASN A 209 16.22 -27.76 -5.52
N THR A 210 15.34 -28.46 -6.25
CA THR A 210 15.67 -29.03 -7.58
C THR A 210 14.40 -29.34 -8.36
N GLN A 211 14.43 -28.98 -9.63
CA GLN A 211 13.33 -28.99 -10.60
C GLN A 211 13.12 -30.41 -11.16
N SER A 212 11.89 -30.92 -11.17
CA SER A 212 11.27 -31.58 -12.35
C SER A 212 9.80 -31.98 -12.08
N GLU A 213 8.92 -31.39 -12.88
CA GLU A 213 7.61 -31.82 -13.46
C GLU A 213 6.60 -32.74 -12.70
N LYS A 214 5.33 -32.30 -12.76
CA LYS A 214 4.01 -32.86 -12.33
C LYS A 214 3.72 -34.34 -12.68
N PRO A 215 2.60 -34.99 -12.23
CA PRO A 215 1.53 -34.58 -11.31
C PRO A 215 1.26 -35.58 -10.15
N ASN A 216 0.42 -35.16 -9.21
CA ASN A 216 -0.25 -36.02 -8.22
C ASN A 216 -0.82 -37.30 -8.85
N ASN A 217 -0.36 -38.45 -8.39
CA ASN A 217 -1.16 -39.67 -8.30
C ASN A 217 -0.80 -40.38 -7.00
N SER A 218 -1.79 -40.48 -6.13
CA SER A 218 -1.75 -41.25 -4.88
C SER A 218 -1.63 -42.74 -5.19
N SER A 219 -0.43 -43.29 -5.11
CA SER A 219 -0.19 -44.71 -4.85
C SER A 219 1.22 -44.85 -4.30
N GLY A 220 1.34 -45.29 -3.04
CA GLY A 220 2.61 -45.36 -2.33
C GLY A 220 3.65 -46.13 -3.12
N SER A 221 4.70 -45.43 -3.58
CA SER A 221 5.83 -46.05 -4.25
C SER A 221 6.59 -46.88 -3.22
N VAL A 222 6.58 -48.18 -3.43
CA VAL A 222 7.39 -49.14 -2.69
C VAL A 222 8.81 -49.10 -3.23
N CYS A 223 9.82 -49.02 -2.37
CA CYS A 223 11.21 -49.03 -2.79
C CYS A 223 11.55 -50.34 -3.53
N GLU A 224 12.10 -50.27 -4.75
CA GLU A 224 12.48 -51.44 -5.55
C GLU A 224 13.50 -52.36 -4.86
N HIS A 225 14.31 -51.82 -3.93
CA HIS A 225 15.40 -52.55 -3.29
C HIS A 225 14.99 -53.25 -1.98
N CYS A 226 14.11 -52.67 -1.17
CA CYS A 226 13.69 -53.22 0.12
C CYS A 226 12.22 -53.63 0.19
N LYS A 227 11.44 -53.31 -0.84
CA LYS A 227 9.99 -53.59 -0.94
C LYS A 227 9.17 -53.02 0.22
N THR A 228 9.64 -51.95 0.87
CA THR A 228 8.91 -51.21 1.91
C THR A 228 8.20 -49.97 1.33
N PRO A 229 6.99 -49.62 1.80
CA PRO A 229 6.30 -48.40 1.40
C PRO A 229 6.89 -47.18 2.13
N GLY A 230 7.11 -46.08 1.41
CA GLY A 230 7.44 -44.77 2.02
C GLY A 230 8.90 -44.33 1.86
N ASP A 231 9.79 -45.18 1.37
CA ASP A 231 11.17 -44.82 1.07
C ASP A 231 11.48 -44.84 -0.44
N HIS A 232 12.16 -43.81 -0.95
CA HIS A 232 12.68 -43.76 -2.31
C HIS A 232 14.04 -44.46 -2.40
N ALA A 233 14.41 -44.94 -3.60
CA ALA A 233 15.63 -45.73 -3.84
C ALA A 233 16.94 -45.07 -3.35
N VAL A 234 16.96 -43.74 -3.22
CA VAL A 234 18.11 -42.94 -2.74
C VAL A 234 18.30 -43.03 -1.21
N ASN A 235 17.23 -43.32 -0.46
CA ASN A 235 17.21 -43.39 1.01
C ASN A 235 17.10 -44.83 1.54
N CYS A 236 17.25 -45.83 0.67
CA CYS A 236 17.14 -47.25 1.04
C CYS A 236 18.34 -47.72 1.88
N TRP A 237 18.10 -48.04 3.16
CA TRP A 237 19.14 -48.51 4.09
C TRP A 237 19.74 -49.88 3.74
N LYS A 238 19.08 -50.67 2.90
CA LYS A 238 19.66 -51.92 2.35
C LYS A 238 20.74 -51.66 1.30
N LYS A 239 20.66 -50.53 0.58
CA LYS A 239 21.64 -50.11 -0.44
C LYS A 239 22.75 -49.25 0.16
N PHE A 240 22.42 -48.50 1.22
CA PHE A 240 23.33 -47.60 1.93
C PHE A 240 23.29 -47.88 3.44
N PRO A 241 23.87 -49.00 3.92
CA PRO A 241 23.85 -49.39 5.32
C PRO A 241 24.55 -48.41 6.26
N GLU A 242 25.44 -47.57 5.74
CA GLU A 242 26.10 -46.48 6.46
C GLU A 242 25.15 -45.33 6.85
N LYS A 243 24.01 -45.21 6.16
CA LYS A 243 22.96 -44.21 6.44
C LYS A 243 21.86 -44.74 7.38
N ALA A 244 21.97 -45.99 7.83
CA ALA A 244 21.01 -46.59 8.74
C ALA A 244 21.08 -45.91 10.13
N PRO A 245 19.94 -45.52 10.73
CA PRO A 245 19.91 -44.99 12.09
C PRO A 245 20.46 -46.04 13.08
N LYS A 246 21.42 -45.66 13.92
CA LYS A 246 22.13 -46.60 14.82
C LYS A 246 21.45 -46.82 16.17
N SER A 247 20.22 -46.33 16.38
CA SER A 247 19.49 -46.54 17.65
C SER A 247 17.99 -46.73 17.45
N HIS A 248 17.40 -47.52 18.36
CA HIS A 248 15.97 -47.87 18.36
C HIS A 248 15.06 -46.65 18.57
N GLN A 249 15.56 -45.56 19.15
CA GLN A 249 14.79 -44.32 19.38
C GLN A 249 14.56 -43.49 18.11
N ALA A 250 15.35 -43.66 17.06
CA ALA A 250 15.16 -42.93 15.79
C ALA A 250 13.98 -43.45 14.95
N HIS A 251 13.42 -44.60 15.31
CA HIS A 251 12.28 -45.21 14.61
C HIS A 251 10.91 -44.66 15.05
N MET A 252 10.82 -43.88 16.12
CA MET A 252 9.54 -43.48 16.75
C MET A 252 9.22 -41.97 16.67
N THR A 253 10.15 -41.15 16.19
CA THR A 253 10.04 -39.68 16.26
C THR A 253 8.97 -39.06 15.35
N ILE A 254 8.40 -39.79 14.39
CA ILE A 254 7.35 -39.27 13.49
C ILE A 254 5.94 -39.62 14.01
N SER A 255 5.72 -40.75 14.68
CA SER A 255 4.39 -41.12 15.18
C SER A 255 4.04 -40.42 16.50
N ASP A 256 5.02 -40.23 17.39
CA ASP A 256 4.75 -39.78 18.75
C ASP A 256 4.55 -38.26 18.84
N ASN A 257 5.08 -37.49 17.89
CA ASN A 257 4.82 -36.06 17.77
C ASN A 257 3.41 -35.78 17.20
N ALA A 258 2.94 -36.58 16.25
CA ALA A 258 1.60 -36.43 15.68
C ALA A 258 0.49 -36.74 16.70
N ASN A 259 0.69 -37.75 17.56
CA ASN A 259 -0.28 -38.08 18.62
C ASN A 259 -0.28 -37.08 19.80
N GLN A 260 0.81 -36.34 20.03
CA GLN A 260 0.84 -35.29 21.07
C GLN A 260 0.09 -34.03 20.65
N LEU A 261 0.16 -33.64 19.38
CA LEU A 261 -0.64 -32.52 18.86
C LEU A 261 -2.16 -32.85 18.87
N ALA A 262 -2.53 -34.07 18.49
CA ALA A 262 -3.93 -34.50 18.47
C ALA A 262 -4.57 -34.62 19.88
N SER A 263 -3.78 -34.81 20.94
CA SER A 263 -4.28 -34.89 22.32
C SER A 263 -4.30 -33.54 23.05
N GLN A 264 -3.58 -32.52 22.55
CA GLN A 264 -3.59 -31.17 23.10
C GLN A 264 -4.72 -30.28 22.53
N GLU A 265 -5.18 -30.54 21.31
CA GLU A 265 -6.33 -29.82 20.72
C GLU A 265 -7.64 -30.02 21.51
N SER A 266 -7.76 -31.09 22.31
CA SER A 266 -8.96 -31.36 23.10
C SER A 266 -9.04 -30.68 24.46
N GLN A 267 -7.98 -30.00 24.94
CA GLN A 267 -7.98 -29.46 26.32
C GLN A 267 -7.43 -28.05 26.53
N GLY A 268 -6.98 -27.35 25.49
CA GLY A 268 -6.76 -25.89 25.51
C GLY A 268 -5.73 -25.35 26.52
N ASP A 269 -5.00 -26.20 27.23
CA ASP A 269 -3.99 -25.81 28.21
C ASP A 269 -2.59 -25.85 27.60
N PHE A 270 -2.02 -24.67 27.34
CA PHE A 270 -0.69 -24.46 26.76
C PHE A 270 0.38 -24.20 27.83
N SER A 271 0.07 -24.41 29.11
CA SER A 271 0.95 -24.07 30.23
C SER A 271 2.10 -25.07 30.42
N TRP A 272 2.14 -26.16 29.65
CA TRP A 272 3.16 -27.20 29.74
C TRP A 272 3.83 -27.48 28.39
N PHE A 273 5.16 -27.63 28.40
CA PHE A 273 5.96 -28.02 27.23
C PHE A 273 7.05 -29.03 27.61
N ARG A 274 7.62 -29.73 26.62
CA ARG A 274 8.72 -30.69 26.82
C ARG A 274 9.98 -30.26 26.08
N THR A 275 11.13 -30.39 26.72
CA THR A 275 12.44 -30.16 26.13
C THR A 275 12.93 -31.40 25.37
N ALA A 276 13.97 -31.24 24.55
CA ALA A 276 14.49 -32.30 23.66
C ALA A 276 15.05 -33.53 24.40
N ASP A 277 15.33 -33.40 25.69
CA ASP A 277 15.70 -34.47 26.63
C ASP A 277 14.48 -35.21 27.22
N GLY A 278 13.26 -34.79 26.88
CA GLY A 278 12.00 -35.41 27.29
C GLY A 278 11.41 -34.91 28.61
N VAL A 279 12.08 -33.96 29.28
CA VAL A 279 11.64 -33.36 30.56
C VAL A 279 10.46 -32.41 30.32
N ARG A 280 9.46 -32.44 31.21
CA ARG A 280 8.25 -31.60 31.11
C ARG A 280 8.38 -30.39 32.04
N HIS A 281 8.12 -29.19 31.52
CA HIS A 281 8.23 -27.91 32.23
C HIS A 281 6.93 -27.12 32.18
N HIS A 282 6.60 -26.44 33.30
CA HIS A 282 5.50 -25.47 33.35
C HIS A 282 6.00 -24.09 32.94
N VAL A 283 5.17 -23.31 32.26
CA VAL A 283 5.52 -21.94 31.82
C VAL A 283 5.79 -21.02 33.02
N ASP A 284 5.04 -21.15 34.11
CA ASP A 284 5.23 -20.30 35.31
C ASP A 284 6.49 -20.64 36.13
N GLU A 285 7.13 -21.79 35.85
CA GLU A 285 8.37 -22.19 36.50
C GLU A 285 9.61 -21.64 35.76
N MET A 286 9.42 -21.04 34.58
CA MET A 286 10.51 -20.44 33.81
C MET A 286 10.95 -19.12 34.44
N ARG A 287 12.19 -19.08 34.91
CA ARG A 287 12.86 -17.85 35.36
C ARG A 287 14.06 -17.58 34.47
N PHE A 288 14.17 -16.34 34.00
CA PHE A 288 15.29 -15.90 33.18
C PHE A 288 16.38 -15.34 34.10
N GLU A 289 17.62 -15.80 33.92
CA GLU A 289 18.77 -15.24 34.63
C GLU A 289 18.91 -13.74 34.34
N GLY A 290 19.09 -12.94 35.38
CA GLY A 290 19.26 -11.48 35.28
C GLY A 290 17.96 -10.65 35.36
N VAL A 291 16.81 -11.28 35.59
CA VAL A 291 15.52 -10.58 35.78
C VAL A 291 15.07 -10.70 37.24
N GLN A 292 14.80 -9.56 37.90
CA GLN A 292 14.15 -9.55 39.22
C GLN A 292 12.63 -9.58 39.03
N TYR A 293 12.01 -10.64 39.54
CA TYR A 293 10.57 -10.80 39.59
C TYR A 293 10.08 -10.30 40.96
N SER A 294 9.11 -9.39 40.97
CA SER A 294 8.48 -8.85 42.19
C SER A 294 7.33 -9.73 42.65
#